data_AF-A0A1W1C3L7-F1
#
_entry.id   AF-A0A1W1C3L7-F1
#
_cell.length_a   1.000
_cell.length_b   1.000
_cell.length_c   1.000
_cell.angle_alpha   90.00
_cell.angle_beta   90.00
_cell.angle_gamma   90.00
#
_symmetry.space_group_name_H-M   'P 1'
#
loop_
_entity.id
_entity.type
_entity.pdbx_description
1 polymer ?
#
loop_
_entity_poly.entity_id
_entity_poly.type
_entity_poly.pdbx_seq_one_letter_code
_entity_poly.pdbx_strand_id
1 'polypeptide(L)'
;MVDGMRKALEILDDRKKWYKSTGQTYYRPYVVLMTDGYPDQGQDVNWLGSEIDRLYKGKHLNFWAFGVEGADMKLLEQIGHDDSLVQKLKGLEFVKFFRWLSASMSTISNSKEDDELDIAPKSENKNPFQIKI
;
A
#
# COMPACT_ATOMS: atom_id res chain seq x y z
N MET A 1 13.36 1.62 8.06
CA MET A 1 12.27 1.34 7.08
C MET A 1 11.96 -0.15 6.93
N VAL A 2 12.96 -0.98 6.60
CA VAL A 2 12.76 -2.41 6.27
C VAL A 2 12.15 -3.19 7.43
N ASP A 3 12.61 -2.97 8.66
CA ASP A 3 12.10 -3.70 9.82
C ASP A 3 10.65 -3.30 10.16
N GLY A 4 10.27 -2.05 9.90
CA GLY A 4 8.88 -1.61 10.01
C GLY A 4 7.96 -2.36 9.04
N MET A 5 8.43 -2.56 7.79
CA MET A 5 7.70 -3.37 6.81
C MET A 5 7.65 -4.84 7.19
N ARG A 6 8.75 -5.44 7.67
CA ARG A 6 8.73 -6.80 8.22
C ARG A 6 7.67 -6.93 9.31
N LYS A 7 7.64 -5.98 10.25
CA LYS A 7 6.67 -6.01 11.33
C LYS A 7 5.22 -5.90 10.84
N ALA A 8 4.98 -5.04 9.86
CA ALA A 8 3.66 -4.92 9.24
C ALA A 8 3.22 -6.22 8.55
N LEU A 9 4.14 -6.90 7.83
CA LEU A 9 3.87 -8.18 7.17
C LEU A 9 3.59 -9.31 8.18
N GLU A 10 4.30 -9.34 9.31
CA GLU A 10 4.01 -10.27 10.42
C GLU A 10 2.59 -10.07 10.97
N ILE A 11 2.24 -8.82 11.32
CA ILE A 11 0.91 -8.47 11.83
C ILE A 11 -0.18 -8.86 10.83
N LEU A 12 0.09 -8.64 9.54
CA LEU A 12 -0.82 -9.01 8.48
C LEU A 12 -1.04 -10.53 8.41
N ASP A 13 0.04 -11.31 8.47
CA ASP A 13 -0.03 -12.77 8.40
C ASP A 13 -0.75 -13.35 9.62
N ASP A 14 -0.48 -12.84 10.82
CA ASP A 14 -1.19 -13.23 12.04
C ASP A 14 -2.68 -12.94 11.95
N ARG A 15 -3.06 -11.79 11.39
CA ARG A 15 -4.47 -11.45 11.17
C ARG A 15 -5.14 -12.38 10.15
N LYS A 16 -4.45 -12.73 9.06
CA LYS A 16 -4.96 -13.70 8.06
C LYS A 16 -5.14 -15.09 8.67
N LYS A 17 -4.17 -15.56 9.48
CA LYS A 17 -4.26 -16.83 10.21
C LYS A 17 -5.46 -16.83 11.14
N TRP A 18 -5.70 -15.74 11.86
CA TRP A 18 -6.87 -15.59 12.72
C TRP A 18 -8.17 -15.75 11.93
N TYR A 19 -8.36 -15.00 10.84
CA TYR A 19 -9.57 -15.14 9.98
C TYR A 19 -9.78 -16.57 9.49
N LYS A 20 -8.71 -17.25 9.03
CA LYS A 20 -8.77 -18.65 8.61
C LYS A 20 -9.18 -19.57 9.77
N SER A 21 -8.63 -19.36 10.97
CA SER A 21 -8.93 -20.19 12.14
C SER A 21 -10.37 -20.04 12.63
N THR A 22 -10.99 -18.89 12.39
CA THR A 22 -12.36 -18.58 12.80
C THR A 22 -13.37 -18.75 11.67
N GLY A 23 -12.93 -19.16 10.48
CA GLY A 23 -13.77 -19.44 9.32
C GLY A 23 -14.32 -18.21 8.61
N GLN A 24 -13.77 -17.01 8.87
CA GLN A 24 -14.16 -15.80 8.14
C GLN A 24 -13.36 -15.66 6.85
N THR A 25 -14.05 -15.29 5.79
CA THR A 25 -13.42 -14.78 4.57
C THR A 25 -12.83 -13.39 4.84
N TYR A 26 -11.82 -13.02 4.06
CA TYR A 26 -11.22 -11.69 4.13
C TYR A 26 -10.86 -11.22 2.73
N TYR A 27 -10.98 -9.92 2.49
CA TYR A 27 -10.52 -9.28 1.26
C TYR A 27 -8.99 -9.17 1.22
N ARG A 28 -8.42 -9.11 0.01
CA ARG A 28 -6.99 -8.83 -0.17
C ARG A 28 -6.60 -7.54 0.57
N PRO A 29 -5.69 -7.60 1.55
CA PRO A 29 -5.37 -6.44 2.38
C PRO A 29 -4.53 -5.42 1.63
N TYR A 30 -4.70 -4.14 1.97
CA TYR A 30 -3.85 -3.05 1.50
C TYR A 30 -2.80 -2.70 2.54
N VAL A 31 -1.54 -2.60 2.11
CA VAL A 31 -0.42 -2.10 2.90
C VAL A 31 0.04 -0.78 2.29
N VAL A 32 0.07 0.27 3.11
CA VAL A 32 0.50 1.62 2.70
C VAL A 32 1.79 1.96 3.43
N LEU A 33 2.88 2.10 2.69
CA LEU A 33 4.15 2.60 3.19
C LEU A 33 4.22 4.12 2.97
N MET A 34 4.41 4.88 4.04
CA MET A 34 4.68 6.32 3.98
C MET A 34 6.06 6.57 4.58
N THR A 35 7.00 7.10 3.81
CA THR A 35 8.40 7.17 4.23
C THR A 35 9.16 8.29 3.51
N ASP A 36 10.26 8.75 4.11
CA ASP A 36 11.27 9.60 3.46
C ASP A 36 12.26 8.77 2.61
N GLY A 37 12.05 7.47 2.51
CA GLY A 37 12.85 6.61 1.64
C GLY A 37 14.28 6.40 2.14
N TYR A 38 14.61 6.71 3.40
CA TYR A 38 15.93 6.41 3.95
C TYR A 38 15.88 5.13 4.82
N PRO A 39 16.43 3.99 4.36
CA PRO A 39 16.62 2.81 5.20
C PRO A 39 17.68 3.10 6.26
N ASP A 40 17.55 2.43 7.40
CA ASP A 40 18.62 2.46 8.40
C ASP A 40 19.87 1.74 7.85
N GLN A 41 21.05 2.10 8.35
CA GLN A 41 22.29 1.47 7.91
C GLN A 41 22.23 -0.06 8.06
N GLY A 42 22.59 -0.77 6.99
CA GLY A 42 22.60 -2.24 6.97
C GLY A 42 21.25 -2.90 6.66
N GLN A 43 20.18 -2.14 6.44
CA GLN A 43 18.90 -2.70 6.01
C GLN A 43 18.92 -3.13 4.53
N ASP A 44 18.41 -4.33 4.27
CA ASP A 44 18.33 -4.91 2.92
C ASP A 44 17.05 -4.48 2.20
N VAL A 45 17.16 -3.41 1.41
CA VAL A 45 16.05 -2.87 0.61
C VAL A 45 15.72 -3.77 -0.58
N ASN A 46 16.72 -4.47 -1.14
CA ASN A 46 16.51 -5.38 -2.27
C ASN A 46 15.65 -6.58 -1.86
N TRP A 47 15.91 -7.14 -0.68
CA TRP A 47 15.06 -8.15 -0.08
C TRP A 47 13.63 -7.63 0.11
N LEU A 48 13.46 -6.40 0.61
CA LEU A 48 12.14 -5.81 0.81
C LEU A 48 11.36 -5.70 -0.51
N GLY A 49 11.98 -5.15 -1.56
CA GLY A 49 11.34 -5.04 -2.88
C GLY A 49 10.96 -6.41 -3.44
N SER A 50 11.86 -7.39 -3.36
CA SER A 50 11.61 -8.76 -3.82
C SER A 50 10.46 -9.44 -3.07
N GLU A 51 10.39 -9.25 -1.76
CA GLU A 51 9.33 -9.83 -0.92
C GLU A 51 7.97 -9.18 -1.21
N ILE A 52 7.93 -7.86 -1.40
CA ILE A 52 6.71 -7.15 -1.77
C ILE A 52 6.22 -7.59 -3.15
N ASP A 53 7.10 -7.70 -4.15
CA ASP A 53 6.76 -8.20 -5.49
C ASP A 53 6.18 -9.62 -5.43
N ARG A 54 6.84 -10.52 -4.66
CA ARG A 54 6.36 -11.90 -4.45
C ARG A 54 4.96 -11.93 -3.84
N LEU A 55 4.73 -11.13 -2.79
CA LEU A 55 3.43 -11.07 -2.10
C LEU A 55 2.35 -10.43 -2.97
N TYR A 56 2.70 -9.44 -3.78
CA TYR A 56 1.78 -8.81 -4.71
C TYR A 56 1.36 -9.78 -5.82
N LYS A 57 2.32 -10.39 -6.53
CA LYS A 57 2.05 -11.37 -7.60
C LYS A 57 1.29 -12.59 -7.09
N GLY A 58 1.55 -13.01 -5.86
CA GLY A 58 0.79 -14.07 -5.17
C GLY A 58 -0.62 -13.66 -4.69
N LYS A 59 -1.09 -12.45 -5.04
CA LYS A 59 -2.38 -11.88 -4.58
C LYS A 59 -2.52 -11.85 -3.05
N HIS A 60 -1.42 -11.83 -2.30
CA HIS A 60 -1.44 -11.85 -0.84
C HIS A 60 -1.70 -10.48 -0.22
N LEU A 61 -1.32 -9.39 -0.89
CA LEU A 61 -1.59 -8.02 -0.47
C LEU A 61 -1.57 -7.08 -1.68
N ASN A 62 -2.25 -5.94 -1.56
CA ASN A 62 -2.02 -4.77 -2.39
C ASN A 62 -1.02 -3.86 -1.68
N PHE A 63 -0.15 -3.17 -2.42
CA PHE A 63 0.90 -2.34 -1.84
C PHE A 63 0.97 -0.97 -2.50
N TRP A 64 1.01 0.08 -1.69
CA TRP A 64 1.26 1.46 -2.14
C TRP A 64 2.39 2.07 -1.33
N ALA A 65 3.28 2.79 -2.01
CA ALA A 65 4.37 3.52 -1.40
C ALA A 65 4.24 5.02 -1.66
N PHE A 66 4.31 5.81 -0.60
CA PHE A 66 4.23 7.26 -0.65
C PHE A 66 5.50 7.88 -0.06
N GLY A 67 6.24 8.59 -0.90
CA GLY A 67 7.37 9.41 -0.49
C GLY A 67 6.89 10.72 0.11
N VAL A 68 7.32 11.04 1.33
CA VAL A 68 7.08 12.37 1.95
C VAL A 68 8.06 13.40 1.38
N GLU A 69 7.97 14.66 1.84
CA GLU A 69 8.88 15.71 1.37
C GLU A 69 10.34 15.33 1.65
N GLY A 70 11.21 15.48 0.65
CA GLY A 70 12.62 15.07 0.73
C GLY A 70 12.88 13.57 0.51
N ALA A 71 11.87 12.77 0.17
CA ALA A 71 12.05 11.34 0.03
C ALA A 71 12.96 10.92 -1.14
N ASP A 72 13.75 9.86 -0.95
CA ASP A 72 14.46 9.20 -2.05
C ASP A 72 13.48 8.37 -2.89
N MET A 73 12.94 9.02 -3.93
CA MET A 73 11.98 8.38 -4.83
C MET A 73 12.60 7.24 -5.64
N LYS A 74 13.90 7.29 -5.95
CA LYS A 74 14.56 6.20 -6.70
C LYS A 74 14.65 4.94 -5.85
N LEU A 75 14.94 5.09 -4.56
CA LEU A 75 14.92 3.97 -3.64
C LEU A 75 13.49 3.42 -3.44
N LEU A 76 12.50 4.31 -3.33
CA LEU A 76 11.09 3.89 -3.24
C LEU A 76 10.63 3.11 -4.47
N GLU A 77 11.06 3.51 -5.66
CA GLU A 77 10.80 2.79 -6.92
C GLU A 77 11.41 1.38 -6.92
N GLN A 78 12.53 1.14 -6.22
CA GLN A 78 13.11 -0.21 -6.08
C GLN A 78 12.30 -1.13 -5.17
N ILE A 79 11.51 -0.55 -4.25
CA ILE A 79 10.60 -1.30 -3.38
C ILE A 79 9.27 -1.55 -4.10
N GLY A 80 8.90 -0.65 -5.00
CA GLY A 80 7.77 -0.81 -5.89
C GLY A 80 7.97 -1.92 -6.93
N HIS A 81 6.86 -2.48 -7.41
CA HIS A 81 6.77 -3.33 -8.60
C HIS A 81 6.03 -2.58 -9.72
N ASP A 82 6.00 -3.14 -10.93
CA ASP A 82 5.48 -2.48 -12.15
C ASP A 82 4.05 -1.90 -12.01
N ASP A 83 3.21 -2.52 -11.19
CA ASP A 83 1.83 -2.07 -10.89
C ASP A 83 1.69 -1.34 -9.54
N SER A 84 2.77 -1.25 -8.75
CA SER A 84 2.71 -0.59 -7.45
C SER A 84 2.65 0.92 -7.62
N LEU A 85 1.77 1.55 -6.84
CA LEU A 85 1.67 2.99 -6.84
C LEU A 85 2.77 3.54 -5.94
N VAL A 86 3.85 3.98 -6.57
CA VAL A 86 4.89 4.81 -5.95
C VAL A 86 4.57 6.27 -6.25
N GLN A 87 4.30 7.05 -5.22
CA GLN A 87 3.90 8.45 -5.40
C GLN A 87 4.57 9.37 -4.41
N LYS A 88 4.79 10.63 -4.82
CA LYS A 88 5.17 11.68 -3.88
C LYS A 88 3.91 12.28 -3.26
N LEU A 89 3.82 12.28 -1.93
CA LEU A 89 2.86 13.10 -1.21
C LEU A 89 3.25 14.57 -1.42
N LYS A 90 2.41 15.33 -2.10
CA LYS A 90 2.60 16.78 -2.25
C LYS A 90 2.38 17.46 -0.89
N GLY A 91 3.46 17.85 -0.22
CA GLY A 91 3.41 18.49 1.09
C GLY A 91 2.96 17.56 2.23
N LEU A 92 2.44 18.14 3.33
CA LEU A 92 2.00 17.40 4.54
C LEU A 92 0.52 16.97 4.49
N GLU A 93 -0.01 16.67 3.32
CA GLU A 93 -1.45 16.45 3.12
C GLU A 93 -1.90 15.03 3.49
N PHE A 94 -1.39 14.47 4.60
CA PHE A 94 -1.84 13.19 5.17
C PHE A 94 -3.36 13.19 5.40
N VAL A 95 -3.92 14.33 5.82
CA VAL A 95 -5.36 14.49 6.02
C VAL A 95 -6.12 14.26 4.71
N LYS A 96 -5.65 14.80 3.58
CA LYS A 96 -6.27 14.56 2.27
C LYS A 96 -6.10 13.11 1.84
N PHE A 97 -4.94 12.51 2.09
CA PHE A 97 -4.73 11.08 1.82
C PHE A 97 -5.73 10.21 2.59
N PHE A 98 -5.86 10.38 3.90
CA PHE A 98 -6.77 9.55 4.70
C PHE A 98 -8.24 9.82 4.40
N ARG A 99 -8.61 11.07 4.07
CA ARG A 99 -9.96 11.38 3.58
C ARG A 99 -10.26 10.67 2.26
N TRP A 100 -9.31 10.71 1.32
CA TRP A 100 -9.38 9.97 0.07
C TRP A 100 -9.52 8.47 0.34
N LEU A 101 -8.62 7.88 1.14
CA LEU A 101 -8.61 6.46 1.46
C LEU A 101 -9.91 6.01 2.13
N SER A 102 -10.46 6.81 3.05
CA SER A 102 -11.73 6.52 3.71
C SER A 102 -12.91 6.52 2.73
N ALA A 103 -12.90 7.43 1.75
CA ALA A 103 -13.92 7.47 0.69
C ALA A 103 -13.76 6.27 -0.25
N SER A 104 -12.52 5.92 -0.62
CA SER A 104 -12.17 4.79 -1.47
C SER A 104 -12.51 3.43 -0.84
N MET A 105 -12.28 3.25 0.46
CA MET A 105 -12.51 1.99 1.16
C MET A 105 -13.99 1.62 1.22
N SER A 106 -14.88 2.62 1.27
CA SER A 106 -16.33 2.41 1.14
C SER A 106 -16.73 1.84 -0.24
N THR A 107 -15.98 2.18 -1.29
CA THR A 107 -16.18 1.63 -2.65
C THR A 107 -15.62 0.20 -2.72
N ILE A 108 -14.42 -0.02 -2.16
CA ILE A 108 -13.75 -1.34 -2.14
C ILE A 108 -14.59 -2.36 -1.36
N SER A 109 -15.18 -1.99 -0.22
CA SER A 109 -16.00 -2.93 0.57
C SER A 109 -17.26 -3.42 -0.14
N ASN A 110 -17.70 -2.71 -1.19
CA ASN A 110 -18.89 -3.05 -1.97
C ASN A 110 -18.56 -3.71 -3.32
N SER A 111 -17.28 -3.94 -3.62
CA SER A 111 -16.80 -4.48 -4.89
C SER A 111 -16.51 -5.98 -4.84
N LYS A 112 -16.58 -6.65 -6.00
CA LYS A 112 -16.19 -8.06 -6.14
C LYS A 112 -14.70 -8.19 -6.47
N GLU A 113 -14.11 -9.35 -6.17
CA GLU A 113 -12.65 -9.60 -6.32
C GLU A 113 -12.08 -9.39 -7.73
N ASP A 114 -12.92 -9.35 -8.78
CA ASP A 114 -12.51 -9.15 -10.18
C ASP A 114 -13.09 -7.86 -10.82
N ASP A 115 -13.68 -6.95 -10.03
CA ASP A 115 -14.11 -5.65 -10.57
C ASP A 115 -12.89 -4.76 -10.83
N GLU A 116 -12.84 -4.11 -12.00
CA GLU A 116 -11.93 -2.99 -12.27
C GLU A 116 -12.43 -1.78 -11.45
N LEU A 117 -11.69 -1.41 -10.40
CA LEU A 117 -12.17 -0.47 -9.39
C LEU A 117 -11.48 0.87 -9.51
N ASP A 118 -12.21 1.83 -10.08
CA ASP A 118 -11.87 3.24 -9.94
C ASP A 118 -12.18 3.70 -8.51
N ILE A 119 -11.15 3.66 -7.66
CA ILE A 119 -11.24 4.11 -6.28
C ILE A 119 -11.09 5.63 -6.12
N ALA A 120 -11.19 6.41 -7.20
CA ALA A 120 -11.29 7.87 -7.08
C ALA A 120 -12.52 8.26 -6.23
N PRO A 121 -12.40 9.21 -5.29
CA PRO A 121 -13.54 9.69 -4.51
C PRO A 121 -14.56 10.32 -5.45
N LYS A 122 -15.83 9.94 -5.32
CA LYS A 122 -16.93 10.45 -6.16
C LYS A 122 -17.35 11.89 -5.83
N SER A 123 -16.88 12.47 -4.72
CA SER A 123 -17.15 13.87 -4.36
C SER A 123 -15.86 14.70 -4.42
N GLU A 124 -15.90 15.70 -5.30
CA GLU A 124 -14.90 16.73 -5.61
C GLU A 124 -13.67 16.28 -6.41
N ASN A 125 -13.82 16.44 -7.73
CA ASN A 125 -12.81 16.79 -8.73
C ASN A 125 -11.37 16.29 -8.54
N LYS A 126 -11.04 15.31 -9.38
CA LYS A 126 -9.72 14.73 -9.69
C LYS A 126 -9.15 13.91 -8.55
N ASN A 127 -9.02 12.61 -8.80
CA ASN A 127 -8.11 11.72 -8.07
C ASN A 127 -6.77 12.44 -7.87
N PRO A 128 -6.49 13.00 -6.67
CA PRO A 128 -5.36 13.90 -6.49
C PRO A 128 -4.02 13.13 -6.54
N PHE A 129 -4.12 11.81 -6.38
CA PHE A 129 -3.05 10.84 -6.46
C PHE A 129 -3.05 10.09 -7.80
N GLN A 130 -3.98 10.36 -8.72
CA GLN A 130 -4.08 9.64 -10.01
C GLN A 130 -4.00 8.10 -9.89
N ILE A 131 -4.43 7.55 -8.76
CA ILE A 131 -4.40 6.12 -8.44
C ILE A 131 -5.41 5.39 -9.33
N LYS A 132 -4.93 4.58 -10.26
CA LYS A 132 -5.73 3.60 -11.01
C LYS A 132 -5.37 2.21 -10.48
N ILE A 133 -6.35 1.36 -10.19
CA ILE A 133 -6.18 -0.03 -9.75
C ILE A 133 -6.86 -0.92 -10.77
#